data_AF-A0A818ZTT5-F1
#
_entry.id   AF-A0A818ZTT5-F1
#
_cell.length_a   1.000
_cell.length_b   1.000
_cell.length_c   1.000
_cell.angle_alpha   90.00
_cell.angle_beta   90.00
_cell.angle_gamma   90.00
#
_symmetry.space_group_name_H-M   'P 1'
#
loop_
_entity.id
_entity.type
_entity.pdbx_description
1 polymer ?
#
loop_
_entity_poly.entity_id
_entity_poly.type
_entity_poly.pdbx_seq_one_letter_code
_entity_poly.pdbx_strand_id
1 'polypeptide(L)'
;MTSTSEFLINSYIFSTSNNFQKVKLLIDEGIQLRTQVNPNTCLEELIIQIATIYDLSILFALAPYLVHLELCIVRNTPQELVPQFRLNVIPQVLKEFYIQTVQFQVIPFQDLLRPLICNIPSIEYLSVSVKTDDPDYAEAHLWTDMIAIMPSLKTFLLGLEIQITTSLLNRFSDGIHAELKSVVFKSFAENFDLSSSFRIYTNVSTLFIDSVPYRFNREQSYNTSPEAVRALCTNTAHLEQPSYNIFGLTMNGEYVPIIKNDYLEVIRQFSSITWLSLSSINVYDQENEIDAALPAPLTLKHLNSLFYCRSTECKVNRVLFDQLFYGHKRLDTLKMMYGDLIYLLRTASPSINGNHIKDLELFCQGADGAVRLLDLHHLILTFPQLECLSIQVVSSKLIKKNQVEIIEELIRSFRRLRSFRVNCTRGTLKLARSLMENDQMRFEWLTHVNAIGSHLILKPKTLALWKSVDTIIKI
;
A
#
# COMPACT_ATOMS: atom_id res chain seq x y z
N MET A 1 11.80 0.11 -25.02
CA MET A 1 10.61 0.19 -25.89
C MET A 1 9.44 0.60 -25.02
N THR A 2 9.26 1.91 -24.80
CA THR A 2 8.08 2.46 -24.10
C THR A 2 6.86 2.30 -25.00
N SER A 3 5.74 1.89 -24.40
CA SER A 3 4.54 1.52 -25.15
C SER A 3 3.97 2.74 -25.89
N THR A 4 3.47 2.53 -27.11
CA THR A 4 2.72 3.54 -27.90
C THR A 4 1.58 4.20 -27.11
N SER A 5 1.12 3.52 -26.05
CA SER A 5 0.11 3.94 -25.08
C SER A 5 0.50 5.20 -24.27
N GLU A 6 1.75 5.31 -23.81
CA GLU A 6 2.20 6.45 -22.98
C GLU A 6 2.21 7.77 -23.75
N PHE A 7 2.61 7.72 -25.03
CA PHE A 7 2.59 8.88 -25.92
C PHE A 7 1.17 9.37 -26.20
N LEU A 8 0.22 8.43 -26.35
CA LEU A 8 -1.20 8.75 -26.56
C LEU A 8 -1.83 9.39 -25.32
N ILE A 9 -1.50 8.89 -24.12
CA ILE A 9 -1.98 9.45 -22.85
C ILE A 9 -1.47 10.88 -22.69
N ASN A 10 -0.16 11.10 -22.85
CA ASN A 10 0.46 12.42 -22.71
C ASN A 10 -0.15 13.44 -23.70
N SER A 11 -0.34 13.06 -24.96
CA SER A 11 -0.97 13.93 -25.97
C SER A 11 -2.45 14.19 -25.68
N TYR A 12 -3.18 13.20 -25.16
CA TYR A 12 -4.60 13.32 -24.87
C TYR A 12 -4.89 14.24 -23.69
N ILE A 13 -4.12 14.16 -22.61
CA ILE A 13 -4.40 14.98 -21.41
C ILE A 13 -4.01 16.43 -21.63
N PHE A 14 -2.82 16.65 -22.21
CA PHE A 14 -2.23 17.97 -22.25
C PHE A 14 -2.54 18.77 -23.53
N SER A 15 -3.10 18.15 -24.58
CA SER A 15 -3.52 18.89 -25.79
C SER A 15 -4.52 20.01 -25.47
N THR A 16 -4.27 21.20 -26.01
CA THR A 16 -5.12 22.41 -25.92
C THR A 16 -6.55 22.22 -26.41
N SER A 17 -6.82 21.15 -27.18
CA SER A 17 -8.17 20.80 -27.63
C SER A 17 -9.06 20.23 -26.53
N ASN A 18 -8.49 19.82 -25.39
CA ASN A 18 -9.20 19.14 -24.31
C ASN A 18 -9.30 20.02 -23.06
N ASN A 19 -10.53 20.41 -22.69
CA ASN A 19 -10.81 21.33 -21.58
C ASN A 19 -11.05 20.60 -20.25
N PHE A 20 -10.23 19.61 -19.90
CA PHE A 20 -10.37 18.94 -18.61
C PHE A 20 -9.92 19.88 -17.48
N GLN A 21 -10.79 20.11 -16.50
CA GLN A 21 -10.42 20.81 -15.26
C GLN A 21 -9.78 19.88 -14.22
N LYS A 22 -10.16 18.59 -14.24
CA LYS A 22 -9.74 17.60 -13.25
C LYS A 22 -9.37 16.29 -13.90
N VAL A 23 -8.20 15.75 -13.55
CA VAL A 23 -7.68 14.50 -14.13
C VAL A 23 -7.06 13.63 -13.03
N LYS A 24 -7.33 12.32 -13.07
CA LYS A 24 -6.72 11.31 -12.20
C LYS A 24 -6.11 10.19 -13.04
N LEU A 25 -4.82 9.96 -12.89
CA LEU A 25 -4.00 9.03 -13.68
C LEU A 25 -3.15 8.18 -12.75
N LEU A 26 -3.63 6.98 -12.46
CA LEU A 26 -2.92 6.01 -11.65
C LEU A 26 -2.45 4.88 -12.57
N ILE A 27 -1.14 4.82 -12.80
CA ILE A 27 -0.46 3.78 -13.56
C ILE A 27 0.65 3.23 -12.68
N ASP A 28 0.57 1.93 -12.38
CA ASP A 28 1.46 1.25 -11.42
C ASP A 28 2.96 1.43 -11.69
N GLU A 29 3.36 1.66 -12.95
CA GLU A 29 4.77 1.88 -13.32
C GLU A 29 5.20 3.34 -13.36
N GLY A 30 4.26 4.28 -13.24
CA GLY A 30 4.46 5.71 -13.45
C GLY A 30 4.51 6.09 -14.94
N ILE A 31 4.06 7.31 -15.25
CA ILE A 31 4.10 7.90 -16.60
C ILE A 31 5.41 8.66 -16.81
N GLN A 32 6.06 8.45 -17.96
CA GLN A 32 7.14 9.33 -18.44
C GLN A 32 6.54 10.45 -19.30
N LEU A 33 6.76 11.70 -18.91
CA LEU A 33 6.22 12.87 -19.61
C LEU A 33 7.20 13.36 -20.69
N ARG A 34 6.67 13.99 -21.74
CA ARG A 34 7.43 14.54 -22.86
C ARG A 34 7.01 15.97 -23.18
N THR A 35 7.99 16.80 -23.52
CA THR A 35 7.85 18.25 -23.77
C THR A 35 7.23 18.64 -25.11
N GLN A 36 6.90 17.68 -25.98
CA GLN A 36 6.42 17.94 -27.35
C GLN A 36 4.90 18.18 -27.45
N VAL A 37 4.22 18.44 -26.34
CA VAL A 37 2.77 18.65 -26.30
C VAL A 37 2.48 20.11 -25.95
N ASN A 38 1.44 20.69 -26.55
CA ASN A 38 0.97 22.01 -26.13
C ASN A 38 0.48 21.95 -24.67
N PRO A 39 0.55 23.04 -23.90
CA PRO A 39 0.06 23.06 -22.52
C PRO A 39 -1.47 23.07 -22.46
N ASN A 40 -2.03 22.33 -21.50
CA ASN A 40 -3.44 22.42 -21.15
C ASN A 40 -3.65 23.55 -20.16
N THR A 41 -4.23 24.64 -20.63
CA THR A 41 -4.45 25.84 -19.81
C THR A 41 -5.69 25.77 -18.93
N CYS A 42 -6.52 24.73 -19.08
CA CYS A 42 -7.77 24.57 -18.32
C CYS A 42 -7.62 23.61 -17.12
N LEU A 43 -6.49 22.89 -17.04
CA LEU A 43 -6.28 21.87 -16.01
C LEU A 43 -5.94 22.51 -14.65
N GLU A 44 -6.85 22.36 -13.69
CA GLU A 44 -6.77 22.93 -12.35
C GLU A 44 -6.41 21.88 -11.28
N GLU A 45 -6.85 20.63 -11.45
CA GLU A 45 -6.63 19.53 -10.50
C GLU A 45 -6.04 18.31 -11.20
N LEU A 46 -4.89 17.84 -10.71
CA LEU A 46 -4.23 16.66 -11.26
C LEU A 46 -3.76 15.71 -10.16
N ILE A 47 -4.17 14.44 -10.26
CA ILE A 47 -3.64 13.34 -9.47
C ILE A 47 -2.89 12.42 -10.44
N ILE A 48 -1.58 12.23 -10.26
CA ILE A 48 -0.75 11.52 -11.23
C ILE A 48 0.36 10.69 -10.58
N GLN A 49 0.59 9.51 -11.14
CA GLN A 49 1.79 8.71 -10.91
C GLN A 49 2.81 8.98 -12.02
N ILE A 50 3.96 9.56 -11.66
CA ILE A 50 5.06 9.81 -12.59
C ILE A 50 6.20 8.82 -12.35
N ALA A 51 6.92 8.55 -13.42
CA ALA A 51 8.05 7.63 -13.39
C ALA A 51 9.23 8.20 -12.62
N THR A 52 9.51 9.51 -12.74
CA THR A 52 10.65 10.18 -12.09
C THR A 52 10.27 11.58 -11.61
N ILE A 53 10.98 12.13 -10.62
CA ILE A 53 10.76 13.54 -10.22
C ILE A 53 10.98 14.53 -11.37
N TYR A 54 11.88 14.24 -12.32
CA TYR A 54 12.16 15.17 -13.41
C TYR A 54 10.97 15.42 -14.34
N ASP A 55 10.06 14.44 -14.42
CA ASP A 55 8.79 14.57 -15.14
C ASP A 55 7.94 15.73 -14.56
N LEU A 56 8.17 16.15 -13.32
CA LEU A 56 7.48 17.28 -12.69
C LEU A 56 7.76 18.62 -13.38
N SER A 57 8.99 18.83 -13.84
CA SER A 57 9.34 20.06 -14.60
C SER A 57 8.58 20.14 -15.92
N ILE A 58 8.41 18.98 -16.58
CA ILE A 58 7.63 18.84 -17.82
C ILE A 58 6.15 19.03 -17.51
N LEU A 59 5.66 18.43 -16.43
CA LEU A 59 4.27 18.54 -15.97
C LEU A 59 3.88 20.00 -15.71
N PHE A 60 4.71 20.75 -15.02
CA PHE A 60 4.51 22.17 -14.78
C PHE A 60 4.45 22.98 -16.08
N ALA A 61 5.27 22.63 -17.09
CA ALA A 61 5.20 23.26 -18.41
C ALA A 61 3.89 22.96 -19.12
N LEU A 62 3.40 21.73 -18.98
CA LEU A 62 2.20 21.25 -19.65
C LEU A 62 0.91 21.68 -18.94
N ALA A 63 0.96 22.03 -17.65
CA ALA A 63 -0.19 22.40 -16.83
C ALA A 63 0.12 23.62 -15.93
N PRO A 64 0.30 24.81 -16.52
CA PRO A 64 0.78 25.99 -15.79
C PRO A 64 -0.26 26.61 -14.83
N TYR A 65 -1.53 26.22 -14.91
CA TYR A 65 -2.63 26.75 -14.10
C TYR A 65 -3.14 25.76 -13.03
N LEU A 66 -2.34 24.73 -12.69
CA LEU A 66 -2.69 23.81 -11.63
C LEU A 66 -2.88 24.55 -10.30
N VAL A 67 -4.03 24.33 -9.68
CA VAL A 67 -4.37 24.80 -8.32
C VAL A 67 -4.16 23.67 -7.31
N HIS A 68 -4.34 22.41 -7.74
CA HIS A 68 -4.14 21.22 -6.93
C HIS A 68 -3.31 20.18 -7.69
N LEU A 69 -2.26 19.66 -7.04
CA LEU A 69 -1.43 18.58 -7.57
C LEU A 69 -1.20 17.51 -6.51
N GLU A 70 -1.59 16.28 -6.80
CA GLU A 70 -1.20 15.08 -6.08
C GLU A 70 -0.26 14.24 -6.95
N LEU A 71 0.96 14.08 -6.46
CA LEU A 71 2.07 13.49 -7.19
C LEU A 71 2.60 12.27 -6.48
N CYS A 72 2.65 11.16 -7.19
CA CYS A 72 3.28 9.94 -6.71
C CYS A 72 4.45 9.55 -7.63
N ILE A 73 5.64 9.40 -7.05
CA ILE A 73 6.87 9.08 -7.77
C ILE A 73 7.17 7.60 -7.57
N VAL A 74 7.10 6.84 -8.67
CA VAL A 74 7.14 5.38 -8.61
C VAL A 74 8.57 4.85 -8.70
N ARG A 75 9.45 5.48 -9.49
CA ARG A 75 10.83 5.03 -9.70
C ARG A 75 11.81 6.20 -9.58
N ASN A 76 13.06 5.91 -9.23
CA ASN A 76 14.16 6.83 -9.46
C ASN A 76 15.15 6.12 -10.37
N THR A 77 15.32 6.62 -11.58
CA THR A 77 16.47 6.26 -12.42
C THR A 77 17.55 7.30 -12.16
N PRO A 78 18.71 6.92 -11.58
CA PRO A 78 19.82 7.84 -11.43
C PRO A 78 20.23 8.31 -12.83
N GLN A 79 19.90 9.56 -13.16
CA GLN A 79 20.43 10.26 -14.32
C GLN A 79 21.34 11.37 -13.80
N GLU A 80 22.53 11.47 -14.39
CA GLU A 80 23.65 12.31 -13.94
C GLU A 80 23.44 13.82 -14.15
N LEU A 81 22.34 14.25 -14.74
CA LEU A 81 22.08 15.65 -15.03
C LEU A 81 20.73 16.04 -14.42
N VAL A 82 20.79 16.88 -13.39
CA VAL A 82 19.64 17.67 -12.93
C VAL A 82 19.33 18.68 -14.03
N PRO A 83 18.27 18.53 -14.86
CA PRO A 83 17.82 19.64 -15.66
C PRO A 83 17.48 20.79 -14.69
N GLN A 84 18.17 21.93 -14.85
CA GLN A 84 17.89 23.13 -14.07
C GLN A 84 16.39 23.41 -14.15
N PHE A 85 15.69 23.33 -13.00
CA PHE A 85 14.28 23.71 -12.91
C PHE A 85 14.16 25.17 -13.36
N ARG A 86 13.55 25.38 -14.53
CA ARG A 86 13.34 26.73 -15.02
C ARG A 86 12.17 27.34 -14.23
N LEU A 87 12.48 28.32 -13.39
CA LEU A 87 11.53 28.96 -12.47
C LEU A 87 10.27 29.51 -13.16
N ASN A 88 10.41 29.95 -14.41
CA ASN A 88 9.32 30.50 -15.22
C ASN A 88 8.26 29.46 -15.65
N VAL A 89 8.48 28.17 -15.37
CA VAL A 89 7.57 27.08 -15.72
C VAL A 89 6.68 26.66 -14.54
N ILE A 90 6.99 27.12 -13.33
CA ILE A 90 6.35 26.69 -12.09
C ILE A 90 4.96 27.32 -11.95
N PRO A 91 3.89 26.53 -11.66
CA PRO A 91 2.52 27.04 -11.55
C PRO A 91 2.38 27.99 -10.37
N GLN A 92 2.20 29.28 -10.64
CA GLN A 92 2.11 30.33 -9.61
C GLN A 92 0.78 30.34 -8.85
N VAL A 93 -0.19 29.52 -9.27
CA VAL A 93 -1.53 29.41 -8.67
C VAL A 93 -1.72 28.11 -7.90
N LEU A 94 -0.68 27.27 -7.79
CA LEU A 94 -0.74 26.00 -7.06
C LEU A 94 -0.89 26.27 -5.57
N LYS A 95 -2.02 25.85 -5.00
CA LYS A 95 -2.38 26.04 -3.59
C LYS A 95 -2.21 24.79 -2.77
N GLU A 96 -2.52 23.63 -3.36
CA GLU A 96 -2.44 22.35 -2.67
C GLU A 96 -1.45 21.45 -3.39
N PHE A 97 -0.41 21.04 -2.70
CA PHE A 97 0.63 20.18 -3.26
C PHE A 97 0.91 18.98 -2.36
N TYR A 98 0.71 17.79 -2.90
CA TYR A 98 0.96 16.52 -2.24
C TYR A 98 2.03 15.78 -3.05
N ILE A 99 3.13 15.40 -2.39
CA ILE A 99 4.21 14.62 -2.99
C ILE A 99 4.42 13.35 -2.19
N GLN A 100 4.43 12.22 -2.88
CA GLN A 100 4.65 10.90 -2.31
C GLN A 100 5.69 10.11 -3.11
N THR A 101 6.56 9.36 -2.44
CA THR A 101 7.38 8.32 -3.09
C THR A 101 6.92 6.92 -2.69
N VAL A 102 7.01 5.97 -3.63
CA VAL A 102 6.60 4.58 -3.40
C VAL A 102 7.73 3.73 -2.81
N GLN A 103 8.98 4.06 -3.13
CA GLN A 103 10.18 3.29 -2.79
C GLN A 103 11.23 4.21 -2.18
N PHE A 104 12.19 3.65 -1.43
CA PHE A 104 13.39 4.38 -1.01
C PHE A 104 14.10 4.91 -2.26
N GLN A 105 14.08 6.23 -2.40
CA GLN A 105 14.67 6.94 -3.52
C GLN A 105 15.53 8.06 -2.97
N VAL A 106 16.72 8.22 -3.55
CA VAL A 106 17.56 9.40 -3.34
C VAL A 106 16.85 10.58 -4.01
N ILE A 107 16.08 11.36 -3.26
CA ILE A 107 15.48 12.62 -3.68
C ILE A 107 16.18 13.68 -2.86
N PRO A 108 17.30 14.27 -3.34
CA PRO A 108 18.10 15.15 -2.51
C PRO A 108 17.27 16.35 -2.02
N PHE A 109 17.26 16.59 -0.72
CA PHE A 109 16.46 17.65 -0.11
C PHE A 109 16.81 19.01 -0.70
N GLN A 110 18.11 19.33 -0.76
CA GLN A 110 18.62 20.63 -1.21
C GLN A 110 18.51 20.84 -2.72
N ASP A 111 18.67 19.78 -3.52
CA ASP A 111 18.73 19.94 -4.97
C ASP A 111 17.35 19.94 -5.61
N LEU A 112 16.34 19.43 -4.90
CA LEU A 112 15.09 19.04 -5.53
C LEU A 112 13.87 19.49 -4.75
N LEU A 113 13.75 19.08 -3.48
CA LEU A 113 12.54 19.38 -2.72
C LEU A 113 12.48 20.87 -2.37
N ARG A 114 13.57 21.42 -1.83
CA ARG A 114 13.65 22.83 -1.44
C ARG A 114 13.51 23.78 -2.64
N PRO A 115 14.25 23.63 -3.76
CA PRO A 115 14.09 24.52 -4.90
C PRO A 115 12.71 24.40 -5.53
N LEU A 116 12.10 23.21 -5.55
CA LEU A 116 10.79 23.04 -6.16
C LEU A 116 9.69 23.74 -5.35
N ILE A 117 9.64 23.48 -4.05
CA ILE A 117 8.55 23.94 -3.17
C ILE A 117 8.66 25.44 -2.91
N CYS A 118 9.86 25.95 -2.62
CA CYS A 118 10.05 27.35 -2.24
C CYS A 118 9.79 28.34 -3.37
N ASN A 119 9.79 27.88 -4.62
CA ASN A 119 9.47 28.71 -5.78
C ASN A 119 7.96 28.75 -6.11
N ILE A 120 7.12 28.21 -5.22
CA ILE A 120 5.65 28.24 -5.32
C ILE A 120 5.07 28.98 -4.10
N PRO A 121 5.12 30.32 -4.07
CA PRO A 121 4.70 31.09 -2.89
C PRO A 121 3.20 30.99 -2.59
N SER A 122 2.41 30.49 -3.53
CA SER A 122 0.95 30.31 -3.41
C SER A 122 0.53 29.06 -2.63
N ILE A 123 1.46 28.16 -2.28
CA ILE A 123 1.10 26.93 -1.57
C ILE A 123 0.51 27.26 -0.20
N GLU A 124 -0.75 26.90 -0.01
CA GLU A 124 -1.47 26.98 1.25
C GLU A 124 -1.43 25.65 2.02
N TYR A 125 -1.34 24.54 1.29
CA TYR A 125 -1.28 23.20 1.84
C TYR A 125 -0.15 22.39 1.20
N LEU A 126 0.75 21.88 2.03
CA LEU A 126 1.85 21.02 1.61
C LEU A 126 1.82 19.70 2.38
N SER A 127 1.83 18.59 1.66
CA SER A 127 1.99 17.24 2.22
C SER A 127 3.17 16.53 1.57
N VAL A 128 4.17 16.17 2.37
CA VAL A 128 5.38 15.48 1.92
C VAL A 128 5.46 14.10 2.56
N SER A 129 5.30 13.06 1.74
CA SER A 129 5.36 11.65 2.15
C SER A 129 6.49 10.93 1.43
N VAL A 130 7.72 10.95 1.96
CA VAL A 130 8.92 10.51 1.23
C VAL A 130 9.60 9.35 1.93
N LYS A 131 9.86 8.28 1.18
CA LYS A 131 10.85 7.24 1.48
C LYS A 131 12.19 7.60 0.84
N THR A 132 13.25 7.78 1.63
CA THR A 132 14.56 8.23 1.15
C THR A 132 15.72 7.69 1.98
N ASP A 133 16.93 7.73 1.46
CA ASP A 133 18.20 7.48 2.16
C ASP A 133 19.02 8.77 2.37
N ASP A 134 18.47 9.93 1.97
CA ASP A 134 19.09 11.23 2.17
C ASP A 134 18.97 11.68 3.64
N PRO A 135 20.09 11.84 4.37
CA PRO A 135 20.07 12.26 5.77
C PRO A 135 19.58 13.69 5.99
N ASP A 136 19.57 14.56 4.97
CA ASP A 136 19.08 15.94 5.11
C ASP A 136 17.61 15.98 5.55
N TYR A 137 16.81 14.97 5.20
CA TYR A 137 15.40 14.89 5.61
C TYR A 137 15.21 14.79 7.12
N ALA A 138 16.24 14.35 7.86
CA ALA A 138 16.22 14.26 9.31
C ALA A 138 16.60 15.58 10.01
N GLU A 139 16.99 16.62 9.27
CA GLU A 139 17.40 17.91 9.85
C GLU A 139 16.24 18.88 9.99
N ALA A 140 15.78 19.10 11.22
CA ALA A 140 14.64 19.98 11.49
C ALA A 140 14.84 21.43 11.02
N HIS A 141 16.07 21.95 11.10
CA HIS A 141 16.38 23.32 10.68
C HIS A 141 16.19 23.52 9.17
N LEU A 142 16.45 22.49 8.35
CA LEU A 142 16.24 22.56 6.90
C LEU A 142 14.76 22.70 6.54
N TRP A 143 13.89 21.98 7.25
CA TRP A 143 12.44 22.14 7.13
C TRP A 143 11.97 23.51 7.62
N THR A 144 12.54 23.98 8.73
CA THR A 144 12.20 25.28 9.32
C THR A 144 12.55 26.42 8.37
N ASP A 145 13.75 26.38 7.78
CA ASP A 145 14.21 27.34 6.78
C ASP A 145 13.32 27.33 5.52
N MET A 146 12.88 26.15 5.09
CA MET A 146 11.99 25.99 3.94
C MET A 146 10.61 26.61 4.23
N ILE A 147 10.04 26.32 5.41
CA ILE A 147 8.72 26.82 5.81
C ILE A 147 8.74 28.34 6.01
N ALA A 148 9.81 28.89 6.58
CA ALA A 148 9.96 30.32 6.85
C ALA A 148 9.85 31.19 5.58
N ILE A 149 10.13 30.62 4.41
CA ILE A 149 10.04 31.31 3.12
C ILE A 149 8.76 31.02 2.34
N MET A 150 7.79 30.32 2.93
CA MET A 150 6.48 30.02 2.34
C MET A 150 5.37 30.85 3.00
N PRO A 151 5.11 32.09 2.52
CA PRO A 151 4.23 33.04 3.23
C PRO A 151 2.75 32.63 3.25
N SER A 152 2.31 31.79 2.31
CA SER A 152 0.91 31.36 2.20
C SER A 152 0.61 30.06 2.94
N LEU A 153 1.65 29.36 3.45
CA LEU A 153 1.51 28.02 4.00
C LEU A 153 0.69 28.04 5.29
N LYS A 154 -0.46 27.37 5.27
CA LYS A 154 -1.36 27.21 6.41
C LYS A 154 -1.24 25.84 7.04
N THR A 155 -1.03 24.81 6.21
CA THR A 155 -0.96 23.43 6.66
C THR A 155 0.27 22.75 6.07
N PHE A 156 1.07 22.13 6.94
CA PHE A 156 2.22 21.33 6.56
C PHE A 156 2.10 19.95 7.20
N LEU A 157 2.11 18.91 6.37
CA LEU A 157 2.12 17.52 6.80
C LEU A 157 3.37 16.81 6.29
N LEU A 158 3.95 16.03 7.18
CA LEU A 158 5.18 15.30 6.96
C LEU A 158 4.96 13.81 7.27
N GLY A 159 5.46 12.94 6.40
CA GLY A 159 5.52 11.49 6.61
C GLY A 159 6.80 10.95 5.99
N LEU A 160 7.87 10.89 6.77
CA LEU A 160 9.18 10.50 6.29
C LEU A 160 9.52 9.08 6.72
N GLU A 161 10.04 8.30 5.78
CA GLU A 161 10.69 7.02 6.01
C GLU A 161 12.14 7.15 5.52
N ILE A 162 13.08 7.38 6.44
CA ILE A 162 14.48 7.63 6.12
C ILE A 162 15.30 6.37 6.42
N GLN A 163 15.95 5.80 5.41
CA GLN A 163 16.79 4.63 5.58
C GLN A 163 17.99 4.96 6.47
N ILE A 164 18.23 4.12 7.48
CA ILE A 164 19.34 4.26 8.41
C ILE A 164 20.61 3.76 7.71
N THR A 165 21.37 4.72 7.21
CA THR A 165 22.64 4.52 6.54
C THR A 165 23.81 4.94 7.44
N THR A 166 25.03 4.53 7.10
CA THR A 166 26.23 5.00 7.80
C THR A 166 26.37 6.52 7.74
N SER A 167 25.96 7.16 6.64
CA SER A 167 25.97 8.63 6.53
C SER A 167 25.01 9.27 7.52
N LEU A 168 23.80 8.75 7.69
CA LEU A 168 22.84 9.23 8.69
C LEU A 168 23.40 9.05 10.12
N LEU A 169 23.92 7.86 10.44
CA LEU A 169 24.45 7.57 11.77
C LEU A 169 25.65 8.45 12.14
N ASN A 170 26.57 8.67 11.19
CA ASN A 170 27.72 9.55 11.39
C ASN A 170 27.32 11.02 11.57
N ARG A 171 26.19 11.44 10.98
CA ARG A 171 25.72 12.83 11.07
C ARG A 171 25.06 13.14 12.41
N PHE A 172 24.35 12.18 13.00
CA PHE A 172 23.49 12.45 14.16
C PHE A 172 23.86 11.70 15.45
N SER A 173 24.70 10.67 15.41
CA SER A 173 24.81 9.74 16.56
C SER A 173 26.19 9.14 16.79
N ASP A 174 27.25 9.70 16.19
CA ASP A 174 28.61 9.15 16.23
C ASP A 174 28.68 7.64 15.93
N GLY A 175 27.73 7.13 15.11
CA GLY A 175 27.61 5.71 14.77
C GLY A 175 26.67 4.86 15.64
N ILE A 176 25.99 5.43 16.65
CA ILE A 176 25.16 4.70 17.63
C ILE A 176 23.67 4.74 17.26
N HIS A 177 23.16 3.61 16.74
CA HIS A 177 21.75 3.49 16.33
C HIS A 177 20.73 3.81 17.44
N ALA A 178 21.01 3.44 18.70
CA ALA A 178 20.07 3.62 19.80
C ALA A 178 19.79 5.11 20.14
N GLU A 179 20.70 6.01 19.80
CA GLU A 179 20.63 7.43 20.13
C GLU A 179 20.02 8.27 19.00
N LEU A 180 20.03 7.76 17.76
CA LEU A 180 19.56 8.47 16.57
C LEU A 180 18.18 9.11 16.77
N LYS A 181 17.19 8.33 17.25
CA LYS A 181 15.83 8.83 17.46
C LYS A 181 15.78 10.00 18.45
N SER A 182 16.61 9.97 19.49
CA SER A 182 16.63 10.99 20.54
C SER A 182 17.28 12.28 20.06
N VAL A 183 18.35 12.18 19.26
CA VAL A 183 19.02 13.35 18.68
C VAL A 183 18.13 14.04 17.65
N VAL A 184 17.51 13.26 16.74
CA VAL A 184 16.57 13.79 15.76
C VAL A 184 15.35 14.40 16.46
N PHE A 185 14.82 13.73 17.49
CA PHE A 185 13.74 14.28 18.32
C PHE A 185 14.08 15.63 18.92
N LYS A 186 15.25 15.76 19.55
CA LYS A 186 15.71 17.02 20.12
C LYS A 186 15.79 18.12 19.07
N SER A 187 16.31 17.81 17.88
CA SER A 187 16.35 18.74 16.76
C SER A 187 14.95 19.25 16.38
N PHE A 188 13.96 18.37 16.22
CA PHE A 188 12.59 18.78 15.91
C PHE A 188 11.93 19.56 17.06
N ALA A 189 12.17 19.17 18.30
CA ALA A 189 11.62 19.84 19.48
C ALA A 189 12.16 21.27 19.66
N GLU A 190 13.42 21.52 19.29
CA GLU A 190 14.06 22.84 19.40
C GLU A 190 13.73 23.79 18.24
N ASN A 191 13.42 23.25 17.05
CA ASN A 191 13.23 24.05 15.83
C ASN A 191 11.76 24.34 15.49
N PHE A 192 10.80 23.55 15.99
CA PHE A 192 9.37 23.73 15.70
C PHE A 192 8.59 24.23 16.91
N ASP A 193 8.10 25.47 16.83
CA ASP A 193 7.29 26.09 17.89
C ASP A 193 5.78 25.83 17.65
N LEU A 194 5.25 24.87 18.43
CA LEU A 194 3.86 24.67 18.88
C LEU A 194 2.66 24.56 17.90
N SER A 195 2.74 24.85 16.59
CA SER A 195 1.61 24.58 15.67
C SER A 195 1.65 23.20 15.02
N SER A 196 2.85 22.67 14.77
CA SER A 196 3.07 21.36 14.17
C SER A 196 3.75 20.46 15.18
N SER A 197 3.19 19.28 15.41
CA SER A 197 3.80 18.30 16.30
C SER A 197 4.26 17.10 15.52
N PHE A 198 5.35 16.48 15.98
CA PHE A 198 5.99 15.38 15.27
C PHE A 198 6.13 14.21 16.21
N ARG A 199 5.90 13.01 15.68
CA ARG A 199 6.29 11.75 16.30
C ARG A 199 7.51 11.20 15.57
N ILE A 200 8.46 10.69 16.32
CA ILE A 200 9.74 10.22 15.82
C ILE A 200 10.04 8.86 16.45
N TYR A 201 10.30 7.87 15.60
CA TYR A 201 10.64 6.52 16.02
C TYR A 201 11.54 5.84 14.99
N THR A 202 12.13 4.72 15.36
CA THR A 202 13.02 3.95 14.49
C THR A 202 12.64 2.49 14.57
N ASN A 203 12.78 1.77 13.47
CA ASN A 203 12.88 0.31 13.48
C ASN A 203 14.34 -0.10 13.17
N VAL A 204 14.57 -1.31 12.66
CA VAL A 204 15.92 -1.84 12.38
C VAL A 204 16.63 -1.08 11.26
N SER A 205 15.89 -0.57 10.29
CA SER A 205 16.45 -0.07 9.03
C SER A 205 16.01 1.33 8.66
N THR A 206 15.04 1.88 9.38
CA THR A 206 14.31 3.09 8.99
C THR A 206 14.04 3.97 10.20
N LEU A 207 14.32 5.26 10.04
CA LEU A 207 13.89 6.36 10.90
C LEU A 207 12.59 6.95 10.34
N PHE A 208 11.59 7.10 11.20
CA PHE A 208 10.29 7.65 10.86
C PHE A 208 10.11 9.01 11.52
N ILE A 209 9.59 9.97 10.76
CA ILE A 209 9.24 11.31 11.23
C ILE A 209 7.88 11.67 10.65
N ASP A 210 6.86 11.74 11.50
CA ASP A 210 5.49 12.01 11.05
C ASP A 210 4.86 13.19 11.77
N SER A 211 4.05 13.98 11.05
CA SER A 211 3.20 15.00 11.65
C SER A 211 2.03 14.38 12.43
N VAL A 212 1.76 14.94 13.61
CA VAL A 212 0.63 14.60 14.49
C VAL A 212 -0.10 15.87 14.95
N PRO A 213 -1.45 15.84 15.09
CA PRO A 213 -2.33 14.74 14.73
C PRO A 213 -2.44 14.57 13.20
N TYR A 214 -2.75 13.36 12.75
CA TYR A 214 -3.03 13.11 11.35
C TYR A 214 -4.33 13.80 10.93
N ARG A 215 -4.22 14.90 10.20
CA ARG A 215 -5.37 15.66 9.71
C ARG A 215 -5.23 15.95 8.23
N PHE A 216 -5.57 14.95 7.42
CA PHE A 216 -5.56 15.08 5.98
C PHE A 216 -6.85 15.74 5.50
N ASN A 217 -6.75 16.66 4.54
CA ASN A 217 -7.94 17.27 3.92
C ASN A 217 -8.73 16.28 3.04
N ARG A 218 -8.14 15.13 2.72
CA ARG A 218 -8.70 14.08 1.86
C ARG A 218 -8.43 12.71 2.48
N GLU A 219 -9.22 11.73 2.07
CA GLU A 219 -9.01 10.33 2.42
C GLU A 219 -7.63 9.85 1.97
N GLN A 220 -6.78 9.44 2.92
CA GLN A 220 -5.46 8.90 2.66
C GLN A 220 -5.20 7.55 3.34
N SER A 221 -4.29 6.81 2.73
CA SER A 221 -3.73 5.59 3.30
C SER A 221 -2.43 5.93 4.01
N TYR A 222 -2.20 5.30 5.15
CA TYR A 222 -1.07 5.64 5.99
C TYR A 222 -0.19 4.42 6.24
N ASN A 223 1.13 4.58 6.13
CA ASN A 223 2.11 3.53 6.42
C ASN A 223 2.74 3.80 7.78
N THR A 224 2.85 2.77 8.62
CA THR A 224 3.44 2.88 9.96
C THR A 224 4.17 1.58 10.32
N SER A 225 4.81 1.57 11.48
CA SER A 225 5.41 0.38 12.09
C SER A 225 4.76 0.13 13.47
N PRO A 226 4.79 -1.11 14.01
CA PRO A 226 4.41 -1.35 15.40
C PRO A 226 5.33 -0.63 16.39
N GLU A 227 6.57 -0.34 16.00
CA GLU A 227 7.53 0.44 16.82
C GLU A 227 7.05 1.89 17.08
N ALA A 228 6.02 2.36 16.37
CA ALA A 228 5.40 3.66 16.62
C ALA A 228 4.82 3.79 18.04
N VAL A 229 4.54 2.69 18.75
CA VAL A 229 4.18 2.73 20.20
C VAL A 229 5.27 3.40 21.03
N ARG A 230 6.54 3.27 20.62
CA ARG A 230 7.70 3.76 21.36
C ARG A 230 8.21 5.10 20.81
N ALA A 231 7.36 5.82 20.07
CA ALA A 231 7.72 7.08 19.45
C ALA A 231 7.90 8.20 20.48
N LEU A 232 8.93 9.03 20.26
CA LEU A 232 9.09 10.29 20.95
C LEU A 232 8.19 11.32 20.25
N CYS A 233 7.36 12.04 21.01
CA CYS A 233 6.41 12.99 20.46
C CYS A 233 6.68 14.39 20.99
N THR A 234 6.76 15.39 20.11
CA THR A 234 7.03 16.78 20.53
C THR A 234 5.85 17.38 21.28
N ASN A 235 4.64 16.82 21.08
CA ASN A 235 3.45 17.11 21.87
C ASN A 235 2.60 15.85 22.02
N THR A 236 2.56 15.28 23.23
CA THR A 236 1.81 14.06 23.53
C THR A 236 0.30 14.26 23.45
N ALA A 237 -0.21 15.44 23.82
CA ALA A 237 -1.64 15.74 23.73
C ALA A 237 -2.16 15.75 22.28
N HIS A 238 -1.29 16.05 21.31
CA HIS A 238 -1.63 15.95 19.89
C HIS A 238 -1.64 14.52 19.35
N LEU A 239 -0.80 13.64 19.90
CA LEU A 239 -0.79 12.22 19.54
C LEU A 239 -2.09 11.51 19.93
N GLU A 240 -2.68 11.89 21.06
CA GLU A 240 -3.91 11.30 21.58
C GLU A 240 -5.17 11.75 20.81
N GLN A 241 -5.06 12.79 19.97
CA GLN A 241 -6.19 13.25 19.17
C GLN A 241 -6.49 12.25 18.05
N PRO A 242 -7.78 12.04 17.72
CA PRO A 242 -8.16 11.11 16.67
C PRO A 242 -7.63 11.57 15.31
N SER A 243 -7.14 10.60 14.52
CA SER A 243 -6.80 10.84 13.13
C SER A 243 -8.04 11.18 12.30
N TYR A 244 -7.93 12.13 11.39
CA TYR A 244 -8.98 12.52 10.45
C TYR A 244 -8.61 12.09 9.02
N ASN A 245 -9.60 11.55 8.30
CA ASN A 245 -9.48 11.09 6.91
C ASN A 245 -8.42 10.00 6.64
N ILE A 246 -8.04 9.20 7.64
CA ILE A 246 -7.27 7.96 7.39
C ILE A 246 -8.26 6.81 7.16
N PHE A 247 -8.35 6.34 5.92
CA PHE A 247 -9.23 5.23 5.53
C PHE A 247 -8.50 3.89 5.43
N GLY A 248 -7.17 3.92 5.38
CA GLY A 248 -6.32 2.76 5.17
C GLY A 248 -5.08 2.78 6.04
N LEU A 249 -4.73 1.65 6.63
CA LEU A 249 -3.52 1.50 7.43
C LEU A 249 -2.68 0.33 6.93
N THR A 250 -1.43 0.61 6.54
CA THR A 250 -0.42 -0.41 6.27
C THR A 250 0.59 -0.43 7.41
N MET A 251 0.89 -1.62 7.92
CA MET A 251 1.90 -1.82 8.93
C MET A 251 2.82 -2.96 8.53
N ASN A 252 4.11 -2.65 8.40
CA ASN A 252 5.14 -3.63 8.06
C ASN A 252 5.91 -4.01 9.33
N GLY A 253 5.90 -5.30 9.68
CA GLY A 253 6.65 -5.84 10.82
C GLY A 253 8.14 -6.00 10.55
N GLU A 254 8.59 -5.84 9.29
CA GLU A 254 9.99 -5.98 8.87
C GLU A 254 10.67 -7.26 9.36
N TYR A 255 9.90 -8.34 9.56
CA TYR A 255 10.43 -9.61 10.05
C TYR A 255 11.01 -9.52 11.49
N VAL A 256 10.88 -8.38 12.18
CA VAL A 256 11.39 -8.15 13.54
C VAL A 256 10.44 -8.77 14.56
N PRO A 257 10.94 -9.52 15.56
CA PRO A 257 10.12 -10.01 16.66
C PRO A 257 9.49 -8.83 17.44
N ILE A 258 8.16 -8.72 17.40
CA ILE A 258 7.39 -7.65 18.06
C ILE A 258 6.27 -8.28 18.90
N ILE A 259 5.92 -7.69 20.04
CA ILE A 259 4.81 -8.17 20.86
C ILE A 259 3.46 -7.85 20.21
N LYS A 260 2.46 -8.69 20.42
CA LYS A 260 1.10 -8.52 19.88
C LYS A 260 0.51 -7.15 20.22
N ASN A 261 0.72 -6.71 21.47
CA ASN A 261 0.09 -5.48 21.96
C ASN A 261 0.59 -4.23 21.24
N ASP A 262 1.84 -4.21 20.77
CA ASP A 262 2.39 -3.08 20.00
C ASP A 262 1.61 -2.88 18.69
N TYR A 263 1.29 -3.97 17.98
CA TYR A 263 0.42 -3.89 16.79
C TYR A 263 -0.95 -3.30 17.13
N LEU A 264 -1.59 -3.83 18.18
CA LEU A 264 -2.95 -3.45 18.55
C LEU A 264 -3.02 -1.99 19.02
N GLU A 265 -2.04 -1.51 19.77
CA GLU A 265 -1.99 -0.13 20.25
C GLU A 265 -1.87 0.87 19.11
N VAL A 266 -1.01 0.62 18.12
CA VAL A 266 -0.93 1.47 16.93
C VAL A 266 -2.25 1.45 16.17
N ILE A 267 -2.85 0.27 15.95
CA ILE A 267 -4.13 0.15 15.22
C ILE A 267 -5.26 0.91 15.93
N ARG A 268 -5.30 0.93 17.27
CA ARG A 268 -6.32 1.65 18.06
C ARG A 268 -6.34 3.15 17.79
N GLN A 269 -5.21 3.75 17.41
CA GLN A 269 -5.14 5.17 17.05
C GLN A 269 -5.93 5.50 15.78
N PHE A 270 -6.18 4.50 14.93
CA PHE A 270 -6.83 4.65 13.62
C PHE A 270 -8.21 3.99 13.58
N SER A 271 -9.11 4.39 14.50
CA SER A 271 -10.42 3.75 14.68
C SER A 271 -11.39 3.81 13.48
N SER A 272 -11.13 4.72 12.52
CA SER A 272 -12.01 4.98 11.37
C SER A 272 -11.58 4.27 10.09
N ILE A 273 -10.54 3.44 10.13
CA ILE A 273 -10.04 2.75 8.93
C ILE A 273 -11.07 1.81 8.34
N THR A 274 -11.07 1.74 7.02
CA THR A 274 -11.85 0.80 6.21
C THR A 274 -11.04 -0.43 5.86
N TRP A 275 -9.72 -0.32 5.73
CA TRP A 275 -8.85 -1.46 5.48
C TRP A 275 -7.58 -1.43 6.33
N LEU A 276 -7.11 -2.63 6.68
CA LEU A 276 -5.89 -2.86 7.43
C LEU A 276 -5.01 -3.84 6.68
N SER A 277 -3.75 -3.49 6.47
CA SER A 277 -2.74 -4.33 5.84
C SER A 277 -1.56 -4.54 6.78
N LEU A 278 -1.43 -5.76 7.28
CA LEU A 278 -0.29 -6.20 8.08
C LEU A 278 0.60 -7.11 7.23
N SER A 279 1.82 -6.66 6.95
CA SER A 279 2.82 -7.40 6.18
C SER A 279 4.04 -7.77 7.03
N SER A 280 4.68 -8.88 6.69
CA SER A 280 5.91 -9.38 7.35
C SER A 280 5.80 -9.46 8.88
N ILE A 281 4.63 -9.86 9.38
CA ILE A 281 4.33 -9.95 10.82
C ILE A 281 5.21 -11.03 11.47
N ASN A 282 5.84 -10.71 12.60
CA ASN A 282 6.58 -11.65 13.43
C ASN A 282 6.25 -11.40 14.90
N VAL A 283 5.22 -12.09 15.42
CA VAL A 283 4.85 -12.00 16.83
C VAL A 283 5.52 -13.11 17.61
N TYR A 284 6.30 -12.75 18.64
CA TYR A 284 7.04 -13.71 19.46
C TYR A 284 6.36 -14.08 20.78
N ASP A 285 5.30 -13.36 21.18
CA ASP A 285 4.49 -13.69 22.35
C ASP A 285 4.04 -15.16 22.27
N GLN A 286 4.17 -15.91 23.37
CA GLN A 286 3.62 -17.26 23.42
C GLN A 286 2.10 -17.19 23.38
N GLU A 287 1.46 -18.07 22.61
CA GLU A 287 -0.02 -18.14 22.51
C GLU A 287 -0.72 -18.38 23.87
N ASN A 288 0.04 -18.86 24.87
CA ASN A 288 -0.41 -19.24 26.21
C ASN A 288 -0.06 -18.23 27.31
N GLU A 289 0.59 -17.11 27.00
CA GLU A 289 0.73 -16.01 27.97
C GLU A 289 -0.64 -15.32 28.13
N ILE A 290 -1.50 -15.99 28.91
CA ILE A 290 -2.59 -15.37 29.63
C ILE A 290 -1.93 -14.56 30.73
N ASP A 291 -1.53 -13.32 30.50
CA ASP A 291 -1.21 -12.46 31.64
C ASP A 291 -1.49 -10.98 31.39
N ALA A 292 -2.00 -10.37 32.46
CA ALA A 292 -2.27 -8.95 32.68
C ALA A 292 -3.26 -8.28 31.71
N ALA A 293 -4.49 -8.05 32.21
CA ALA A 293 -5.49 -7.11 31.68
C ALA A 293 -5.50 -7.00 30.14
N LEU A 294 -6.09 -8.00 29.46
CA LEU A 294 -6.41 -7.92 28.03
C LEU A 294 -6.96 -6.51 27.73
N PRO A 295 -6.25 -5.68 26.95
CA PRO A 295 -6.79 -4.38 26.61
C PRO A 295 -8.10 -4.59 25.86
N ALA A 296 -9.04 -3.66 26.04
CA ALA A 296 -10.41 -3.79 25.53
C ALA A 296 -10.44 -4.31 24.08
N PRO A 297 -11.40 -5.19 23.74
CA PRO A 297 -11.46 -5.81 22.41
C PRO A 297 -11.42 -4.75 21.32
N LEU A 298 -10.47 -4.90 20.40
CA LEU A 298 -10.31 -3.99 19.27
C LEU A 298 -11.58 -4.06 18.41
N THR A 299 -12.29 -2.94 18.28
CA THR A 299 -13.48 -2.85 17.43
C THR A 299 -13.29 -1.73 16.43
N LEU A 300 -13.08 -2.10 15.17
CA LEU A 300 -12.93 -1.16 14.05
C LEU A 300 -14.24 -1.12 13.28
N LYS A 301 -15.10 -0.13 13.59
CA LYS A 301 -16.49 -0.06 13.11
C LYS A 301 -16.62 -0.07 11.58
N HIS A 302 -15.61 0.44 10.89
CA HIS A 302 -15.61 0.64 9.45
C HIS A 302 -14.76 -0.37 8.67
N LEU A 303 -14.05 -1.26 9.37
CA LEU A 303 -13.16 -2.24 8.74
C LEU A 303 -13.96 -3.20 7.84
N ASN A 304 -13.63 -3.20 6.55
CA ASN A 304 -14.17 -4.07 5.52
C ASN A 304 -13.12 -5.04 4.94
N SER A 305 -11.83 -4.69 5.02
CA SER A 305 -10.75 -5.48 4.42
C SER A 305 -9.58 -5.67 5.36
N LEU A 306 -9.15 -6.92 5.51
CA LEU A 306 -7.98 -7.31 6.29
C LEU A 306 -6.99 -8.03 5.39
N PHE A 307 -5.77 -7.51 5.28
CA PHE A 307 -4.61 -8.21 4.77
C PHE A 307 -3.71 -8.60 5.94
N TYR A 308 -3.48 -9.91 6.12
CA TYR A 308 -2.70 -10.48 7.21
C TYR A 308 -1.66 -11.45 6.63
N CYS A 309 -0.42 -11.01 6.54
CA CYS A 309 0.69 -11.83 6.05
C CYS A 309 1.86 -11.80 7.04
N ARG A 310 2.25 -12.99 7.52
CA ARG A 310 3.44 -13.14 8.35
C ARG A 310 4.75 -13.07 7.54
N SER A 311 5.84 -12.91 8.27
CA SER A 311 7.18 -13.22 7.81
C SER A 311 7.30 -14.71 7.38
N THR A 312 8.07 -14.96 6.32
CA THR A 312 8.20 -16.27 5.64
C THR A 312 8.69 -17.41 6.53
N GLU A 313 9.25 -17.12 7.70
CA GLU A 313 9.79 -18.11 8.65
C GLU A 313 9.03 -18.17 9.99
N CYS A 314 8.06 -17.28 10.18
CA CYS A 314 7.28 -17.21 11.41
C CYS A 314 6.09 -18.16 11.37
N LYS A 315 5.43 -18.38 12.52
CA LYS A 315 4.09 -18.97 12.57
C LYS A 315 3.04 -17.86 12.63
N VAL A 316 1.84 -18.16 12.16
CA VAL A 316 0.69 -17.27 12.39
C VAL A 316 0.41 -17.16 13.88
N ASN A 317 0.32 -15.94 14.40
CA ASN A 317 -0.13 -15.70 15.76
C ASN A 317 -1.66 -15.67 15.82
N ARG A 318 -2.26 -16.69 16.43
CA ARG A 318 -3.72 -16.84 16.46
C ARG A 318 -4.42 -15.73 17.25
N VAL A 319 -3.86 -15.34 18.39
CA VAL A 319 -4.48 -14.32 19.26
C VAL A 319 -4.58 -12.97 18.55
N LEU A 320 -3.53 -12.57 17.84
CA LEU A 320 -3.56 -11.36 17.01
C LEU A 320 -4.60 -11.50 15.89
N PHE A 321 -4.59 -12.60 15.15
CA PHE A 321 -5.55 -12.84 14.07
C PHE A 321 -7.00 -12.75 14.56
N ASP A 322 -7.33 -13.43 15.67
CA ASP A 322 -8.70 -13.47 16.22
C ASP A 322 -9.19 -12.07 16.61
N GLN A 323 -8.32 -11.20 17.16
CA GLN A 323 -8.71 -9.81 17.49
C GLN A 323 -8.93 -8.92 16.24
N LEU A 324 -8.24 -9.22 15.14
CA LEU A 324 -8.37 -8.48 13.89
C LEU A 324 -9.49 -9.01 12.99
N PHE A 325 -9.86 -10.28 13.18
CA PHE A 325 -10.87 -10.95 12.36
C PHE A 325 -12.27 -10.89 13.00
N TYR A 326 -12.38 -11.08 14.31
CA TYR A 326 -13.67 -11.07 15.01
C TYR A 326 -14.06 -9.69 15.53
N GLY A 327 -15.37 -9.47 15.67
CA GLY A 327 -15.94 -8.22 16.21
C GLY A 327 -16.18 -7.13 15.16
N HIS A 328 -15.74 -7.33 13.91
CA HIS A 328 -15.84 -6.33 12.83
C HIS A 328 -16.99 -6.66 11.88
N LYS A 329 -18.17 -6.07 12.11
CA LYS A 329 -19.42 -6.39 11.38
C LYS A 329 -19.36 -6.17 9.87
N ARG A 330 -18.46 -5.31 9.39
CA ARG A 330 -18.33 -4.94 7.98
C ARG A 330 -17.21 -5.69 7.27
N LEU A 331 -16.39 -6.46 7.99
CA LEU A 331 -15.32 -7.24 7.39
C LEU A 331 -15.95 -8.21 6.40
N ASP A 332 -15.57 -8.11 5.13
CA ASP A 332 -16.04 -9.01 4.08
C ASP A 332 -14.89 -9.47 3.15
N THR A 333 -13.71 -8.85 3.30
CA THR A 333 -12.54 -9.16 2.50
C THR A 333 -11.39 -9.63 3.39
N LEU A 334 -10.86 -10.82 3.12
CA LEU A 334 -9.69 -11.37 3.79
C LEU A 334 -8.60 -11.66 2.76
N LYS A 335 -7.38 -11.23 3.07
CA LYS A 335 -6.19 -11.53 2.29
C LYS A 335 -5.11 -12.11 3.19
N MET A 336 -4.58 -13.29 2.87
CA MET A 336 -3.57 -13.93 3.73
C MET A 336 -2.75 -15.01 3.06
N MET A 337 -1.71 -15.48 3.75
CA MET A 337 -0.91 -16.63 3.33
C MET A 337 -1.75 -17.92 3.38
N TYR A 338 -1.71 -18.71 2.29
CA TYR A 338 -2.52 -19.94 2.17
C TYR A 338 -2.23 -20.95 3.27
N GLY A 339 -0.95 -21.24 3.53
CA GLY A 339 -0.53 -22.20 4.54
C GLY A 339 -1.02 -21.83 5.94
N ASP A 340 -1.03 -20.53 6.26
CA ASP A 340 -1.49 -20.03 7.54
C ASP A 340 -2.99 -20.16 7.70
N LEU A 341 -3.75 -19.88 6.64
CA LEU A 341 -5.18 -20.08 6.66
C LEU A 341 -5.48 -21.55 6.93
N ILE A 342 -4.90 -22.45 6.14
CA ILE A 342 -5.12 -23.88 6.31
C ILE A 342 -4.67 -24.37 7.69
N TYR A 343 -3.57 -23.86 8.22
CA TYR A 343 -3.14 -24.14 9.58
C TYR A 343 -4.24 -23.76 10.57
N LEU A 344 -4.70 -22.50 10.54
CA LEU A 344 -5.76 -22.03 11.43
C LEU A 344 -7.05 -22.85 11.27
N LEU A 345 -7.46 -23.19 10.05
CA LEU A 345 -8.66 -23.99 9.81
C LEU A 345 -8.56 -25.43 10.34
N ARG A 346 -7.35 -25.99 10.43
CA ARG A 346 -7.12 -27.36 10.89
C ARG A 346 -6.90 -27.47 12.40
N THR A 347 -6.33 -26.44 13.02
CA THR A 347 -5.95 -26.46 14.44
C THR A 347 -6.92 -25.67 15.33
N ALA A 348 -7.78 -24.82 14.77
CA ALA A 348 -8.63 -23.95 15.58
C ALA A 348 -9.84 -24.68 16.20
N SER A 349 -9.84 -24.76 17.53
CA SER A 349 -11.05 -24.83 18.35
C SER A 349 -11.17 -23.52 19.15
N PRO A 350 -12.28 -22.75 19.07
CA PRO A 350 -13.37 -22.94 18.10
C PRO A 350 -12.87 -22.69 16.66
N SER A 351 -13.48 -23.36 15.70
CA SER A 351 -13.17 -23.21 14.28
C SER A 351 -13.43 -21.79 13.80
N ILE A 352 -12.63 -21.31 12.85
CA ILE A 352 -12.85 -19.99 12.23
C ILE A 352 -14.25 -19.92 11.63
N ASN A 353 -14.97 -18.81 11.88
CA ASN A 353 -16.27 -18.54 11.25
C ASN A 353 -16.12 -17.45 10.18
N GLY A 354 -16.01 -17.86 8.93
CA GLY A 354 -15.87 -16.98 7.77
C GLY A 354 -17.17 -16.60 7.06
N ASN A 355 -18.34 -16.74 7.71
CA ASN A 355 -19.64 -16.48 7.07
C ASN A 355 -19.81 -15.04 6.55
N HIS A 356 -19.08 -14.08 7.11
CA HIS A 356 -19.12 -12.68 6.70
C HIS A 356 -18.19 -12.38 5.52
N ILE A 357 -17.24 -13.26 5.23
CA ILE A 357 -16.25 -13.08 4.17
C ILE A 357 -16.87 -13.45 2.81
N LYS A 358 -16.80 -12.49 1.88
CA LYS A 358 -17.22 -12.61 0.49
C LYS A 358 -16.03 -12.65 -0.45
N ASP A 359 -14.94 -11.97 -0.12
CA ASP A 359 -13.76 -11.87 -0.96
C ASP A 359 -12.54 -12.46 -0.23
N LEU A 360 -11.92 -13.49 -0.80
CA LEU A 360 -10.76 -14.16 -0.25
C LEU A 360 -9.60 -14.14 -1.24
N GLU A 361 -8.47 -13.57 -0.83
CA GLU A 361 -7.22 -13.56 -1.60
C GLU A 361 -6.12 -14.32 -0.85
N LEU A 362 -5.58 -15.35 -1.49
CA LEU A 362 -4.60 -16.26 -0.88
C LEU A 362 -3.26 -16.17 -1.59
N PHE A 363 -2.19 -16.01 -0.82
CA PHE A 363 -0.82 -16.01 -1.34
C PHE A 363 -0.13 -17.33 -0.98
N CYS A 364 0.42 -18.01 -1.97
CA CYS A 364 1.18 -19.25 -1.77
C CYS A 364 2.63 -19.03 -2.20
N GLN A 365 3.53 -18.96 -1.22
CA GLN A 365 4.97 -18.99 -1.45
C GLN A 365 5.55 -20.37 -1.13
N GLY A 366 6.83 -20.59 -1.46
CA GLY A 366 7.48 -21.90 -1.31
C GLY A 366 7.42 -22.46 0.12
N ALA A 367 7.50 -21.58 1.12
CA ALA A 367 7.43 -21.94 2.54
C ALA A 367 6.00 -22.21 3.03
N ASP A 368 4.95 -21.70 2.36
CA ASP A 368 3.55 -21.80 2.80
C ASP A 368 2.85 -23.08 2.35
N GLY A 369 3.59 -23.94 1.65
CA GLY A 369 3.07 -25.19 1.14
C GLY A 369 2.36 -25.07 -0.21
N ALA A 370 1.90 -26.22 -0.69
CA ALA A 370 1.20 -26.35 -1.96
C ALA A 370 -0.31 -26.36 -1.71
N VAL A 371 -1.08 -25.81 -2.65
CA VAL A 371 -2.54 -25.93 -2.69
C VAL A 371 -2.91 -27.39 -2.94
N ARG A 372 -3.69 -27.99 -2.03
CA ARG A 372 -4.12 -29.40 -2.10
C ARG A 372 -5.64 -29.50 -2.18
N LEU A 373 -6.11 -30.56 -2.82
CA LEU A 373 -7.54 -30.87 -2.91
C LEU A 373 -8.16 -31.08 -1.51
N LEU A 374 -7.45 -31.76 -0.60
CA LEU A 374 -7.90 -32.02 0.78
C LEU A 374 -8.16 -30.73 1.58
N ASP A 375 -7.43 -29.67 1.30
CA ASP A 375 -7.54 -28.41 2.01
C ASP A 375 -8.79 -27.61 1.57
N LEU A 376 -9.35 -27.92 0.39
CA LEU A 376 -10.54 -27.24 -0.13
C LEU A 376 -11.76 -27.47 0.75
N HIS A 377 -11.91 -28.66 1.32
CA HIS A 377 -13.04 -28.98 2.19
C HIS A 377 -13.12 -28.01 3.38
N HIS A 378 -11.98 -27.71 4.00
CA HIS A 378 -11.89 -26.75 5.10
C HIS A 378 -12.28 -25.33 4.65
N LEU A 379 -11.84 -24.90 3.46
CA LEU A 379 -12.20 -23.59 2.89
C LEU A 379 -13.71 -23.49 2.61
N ILE A 380 -14.29 -24.51 1.99
CA ILE A 380 -15.71 -24.55 1.62
C ILE A 380 -16.60 -24.46 2.86
N LEU A 381 -16.28 -25.24 3.90
CA LEU A 381 -17.04 -25.21 5.15
C LEU A 381 -16.93 -23.87 5.88
N THR A 382 -15.76 -23.23 5.83
CA THR A 382 -15.49 -22.02 6.59
C THR A 382 -16.04 -20.76 5.92
N PHE A 383 -16.05 -20.72 4.59
CA PHE A 383 -16.41 -19.53 3.80
C PHE A 383 -17.64 -19.75 2.89
N PRO A 384 -18.80 -20.16 3.41
CA PRO A 384 -19.94 -20.55 2.58
C PRO A 384 -20.55 -19.40 1.76
N GLN A 385 -20.24 -18.15 2.11
CA GLN A 385 -20.74 -16.94 1.45
C GLN A 385 -19.78 -16.36 0.40
N LEU A 386 -18.69 -17.07 0.08
CA LEU A 386 -17.64 -16.57 -0.80
C LEU A 386 -18.18 -16.25 -2.22
N GLU A 387 -17.96 -15.01 -2.64
CA GLU A 387 -18.28 -14.48 -3.96
C GLU A 387 -17.02 -14.37 -4.85
N CYS A 388 -15.88 -13.97 -4.29
CA CYS A 388 -14.62 -13.90 -5.02
C CYS A 388 -13.51 -14.71 -4.34
N LEU A 389 -12.80 -15.52 -5.11
CA LEU A 389 -11.60 -16.24 -4.66
C LEU A 389 -10.42 -15.97 -5.59
N SER A 390 -9.34 -15.41 -5.07
CA SER A 390 -8.08 -15.26 -5.80
C SER A 390 -6.95 -16.03 -5.11
N ILE A 391 -6.15 -16.77 -5.87
CA ILE A 391 -4.99 -17.50 -5.39
C ILE A 391 -3.77 -17.09 -6.22
N GLN A 392 -2.81 -16.47 -5.57
CA GLN A 392 -1.54 -16.02 -6.14
C GLN A 392 -0.45 -17.02 -5.74
N VAL A 393 0.09 -17.76 -6.70
CA VAL A 393 1.15 -18.75 -6.43
C VAL A 393 2.49 -18.31 -7.02
N VAL A 394 3.58 -18.43 -6.26
CA VAL A 394 4.92 -18.09 -6.77
C VAL A 394 5.37 -19.05 -7.88
N SER A 395 4.91 -20.30 -7.85
CA SER A 395 5.27 -21.31 -8.84
C SER A 395 4.07 -22.17 -9.15
N SER A 396 3.85 -22.50 -10.43
CA SER A 396 2.80 -23.43 -10.81
C SER A 396 2.98 -24.84 -10.22
N LYS A 397 4.19 -25.19 -9.75
CA LYS A 397 4.44 -26.42 -8.97
C LYS A 397 3.73 -26.44 -7.62
N LEU A 398 3.35 -25.27 -7.08
CA LEU A 398 2.63 -25.15 -5.81
C LEU A 398 1.13 -25.44 -5.96
N ILE A 399 0.65 -25.66 -7.18
CA ILE A 399 -0.66 -26.25 -7.44
C ILE A 399 -0.37 -27.62 -8.04
N LYS A 400 -0.52 -28.67 -7.22
CA LYS A 400 -0.13 -30.05 -7.59
C LYS A 400 -0.83 -30.54 -8.88
N LYS A 401 -0.44 -31.72 -9.38
CA LYS A 401 -0.93 -32.40 -10.62
C LYS A 401 -2.46 -32.40 -10.83
N ASN A 402 -3.26 -32.15 -9.79
CA ASN A 402 -4.72 -32.16 -9.79
C ASN A 402 -5.31 -30.73 -9.94
N GLN A 403 -4.65 -29.84 -10.70
CA GLN A 403 -5.10 -28.45 -10.87
C GLN A 403 -6.54 -28.37 -11.36
N VAL A 404 -6.91 -29.24 -12.32
CA VAL A 404 -8.26 -29.32 -12.88
C VAL A 404 -9.29 -29.73 -11.82
N GLU A 405 -9.01 -30.78 -11.04
CA GLU A 405 -9.92 -31.25 -9.98
C GLU A 405 -10.13 -30.19 -8.91
N ILE A 406 -9.06 -29.45 -8.54
CA ILE A 406 -9.14 -28.34 -7.59
C ILE A 406 -10.07 -27.25 -8.12
N ILE A 407 -9.97 -26.90 -9.40
CA ILE A 407 -10.79 -25.87 -10.03
C ILE A 407 -12.24 -26.32 -10.12
N GLU A 408 -12.49 -27.57 -10.53
CA GLU A 408 -13.83 -28.14 -10.59
C GLU A 408 -14.50 -28.19 -9.21
N GLU A 409 -13.77 -28.63 -8.20
CA GLU A 409 -14.27 -28.72 -6.83
C GLU A 409 -14.63 -27.33 -6.30
N LEU A 410 -13.78 -26.32 -6.53
CA LEU A 410 -14.08 -24.93 -6.14
C LEU A 410 -15.33 -24.38 -6.84
N ILE A 411 -15.45 -24.59 -8.16
CA ILE A 411 -16.60 -24.11 -8.94
C ILE A 411 -17.90 -24.81 -8.52
N ARG A 412 -17.86 -26.13 -8.30
CA ARG A 412 -19.05 -26.91 -7.89
C ARG A 412 -19.48 -26.57 -6.46
N SER A 413 -18.52 -26.39 -5.56
CA SER A 413 -18.79 -26.31 -4.13
C SER A 413 -19.14 -24.90 -3.65
N PHE A 414 -18.60 -23.84 -4.26
CA PHE A 414 -18.98 -22.46 -3.92
C PHE A 414 -20.14 -21.95 -4.79
N ARG A 415 -21.38 -22.18 -4.34
CA ARG A 415 -22.60 -21.78 -5.07
C ARG A 415 -22.66 -20.28 -5.42
N ARG A 416 -22.14 -19.42 -4.54
CA ARG A 416 -22.15 -17.95 -4.67
C ARG A 416 -20.94 -17.39 -5.41
N LEU A 417 -19.98 -18.22 -5.80
CA LEU A 417 -18.76 -17.78 -6.48
C LEU A 417 -19.11 -17.07 -7.78
N ARG A 418 -18.79 -15.78 -7.85
CA ARG A 418 -18.90 -14.89 -9.01
C ARG A 418 -17.56 -14.75 -9.71
N SER A 419 -16.46 -14.77 -8.97
CA SER A 419 -15.11 -14.63 -9.53
C SER A 419 -14.15 -15.64 -8.91
N PHE A 420 -13.36 -16.28 -9.75
CA PHE A 420 -12.28 -17.17 -9.35
C PHE A 420 -11.04 -16.86 -10.18
N ARG A 421 -9.89 -16.70 -9.53
CA ARG A 421 -8.63 -16.40 -10.22
C ARG A 421 -7.48 -17.14 -9.59
N VAL A 422 -6.68 -17.79 -10.42
CA VAL A 422 -5.39 -18.37 -10.06
C VAL A 422 -4.32 -17.76 -10.94
N ASN A 423 -3.30 -17.18 -10.33
CA ASN A 423 -2.17 -16.58 -11.03
C ASN A 423 -0.87 -17.24 -10.57
N CYS A 424 0.06 -17.46 -11.49
CA CYS A 424 1.41 -17.89 -11.16
C CYS A 424 2.49 -16.97 -11.73
N THR A 425 3.51 -16.64 -10.93
CA THR A 425 4.62 -15.81 -11.42
C THR A 425 5.64 -16.65 -12.22
N ARG A 426 5.95 -17.86 -11.74
CA ARG A 426 6.89 -18.82 -12.39
C ARG A 426 6.18 -20.08 -12.86
N GLY A 427 6.64 -20.61 -14.00
CA GLY A 427 6.10 -21.81 -14.63
C GLY A 427 4.87 -21.52 -15.49
N THR A 428 4.11 -22.58 -15.78
CA THR A 428 2.84 -22.50 -16.52
C THR A 428 1.75 -23.27 -15.79
N LEU A 429 0.55 -22.69 -15.71
CA LEU A 429 -0.68 -23.38 -15.35
C LEU A 429 -1.06 -24.23 -16.56
N LYS A 430 -1.05 -25.55 -16.38
CA LYS A 430 -1.38 -26.50 -17.45
C LYS A 430 -2.61 -27.28 -17.02
N LEU A 431 -3.63 -27.26 -17.88
CA LEU A 431 -4.70 -28.25 -17.77
C LEU A 431 -4.11 -29.65 -17.98
N ALA A 432 -4.77 -30.67 -17.44
CA ALA A 432 -4.35 -32.05 -17.61
C ALA A 432 -4.18 -32.39 -19.11
N ARG A 433 -3.12 -33.13 -19.47
CA ARG A 433 -2.86 -33.51 -20.88
C ARG A 433 -4.07 -34.19 -21.53
N SER A 434 -4.79 -35.01 -20.76
CA SER A 434 -6.03 -35.67 -21.20
C SER A 434 -7.15 -34.72 -21.65
N LEU A 435 -7.24 -33.52 -21.08
CA LEU A 435 -8.18 -32.46 -21.48
C LEU A 435 -7.69 -31.65 -22.69
N MET A 436 -6.39 -31.68 -22.97
CA MET A 436 -5.77 -30.97 -24.09
C MET A 436 -5.67 -31.83 -25.36
N GLU A 437 -5.67 -33.15 -25.21
CA GLU A 437 -5.51 -34.13 -26.30
C GLU A 437 -6.84 -34.67 -26.82
N ASN A 438 -7.97 -34.41 -26.14
CA ASN A 438 -9.29 -34.88 -26.54
C ASN A 438 -10.28 -33.70 -26.63
N ASP A 439 -10.57 -33.28 -27.86
CA ASP A 439 -11.47 -32.16 -28.16
C ASP A 439 -12.91 -32.38 -27.63
N GLN A 440 -13.37 -33.63 -27.57
CA GLN A 440 -14.69 -33.98 -27.03
C GLN A 440 -14.74 -33.77 -25.51
N MET A 441 -13.74 -34.28 -24.76
CA MET A 441 -13.65 -34.04 -23.32
C MET A 441 -13.46 -32.55 -23.00
N ARG A 442 -12.69 -31.83 -23.83
CA ARG A 442 -12.51 -30.38 -23.70
C ARG A 442 -13.83 -29.64 -23.91
N PHE A 443 -14.60 -30.02 -24.93
CA PHE A 443 -15.89 -29.43 -25.23
C PHE A 443 -16.91 -29.73 -24.13
N GLU A 444 -16.98 -30.95 -23.62
CA GLU A 444 -17.84 -31.34 -22.50
C GLU A 444 -17.49 -30.58 -21.22
N TRP A 445 -16.19 -30.45 -20.91
CA TRP A 445 -15.71 -29.67 -19.78
C TRP A 445 -16.05 -28.19 -19.91
N LEU A 446 -15.81 -27.59 -21.09
CA LEU A 446 -16.19 -26.20 -21.37
C LEU A 446 -17.70 -26.00 -21.32
N THR A 447 -18.50 -26.97 -21.76
CA THR A 447 -19.97 -26.91 -21.71
C THR A 447 -20.46 -27.00 -20.26
N HIS A 448 -19.83 -27.85 -19.44
CA HIS A 448 -20.11 -27.96 -18.00
C HIS A 448 -19.76 -26.66 -17.25
N VAL A 449 -18.65 -26.02 -17.60
CA VAL A 449 -18.24 -24.72 -17.04
C VAL A 449 -19.12 -23.57 -17.56
N ASN A 450 -19.49 -23.57 -18.86
CA ASN A 450 -20.34 -22.56 -19.49
C ASN A 450 -21.81 -22.67 -19.07
N ALA A 451 -22.30 -23.86 -18.75
CA ALA A 451 -23.64 -24.07 -18.18
C ALA A 451 -23.84 -23.34 -16.84
N ILE A 452 -22.74 -22.94 -16.20
CA ILE A 452 -22.70 -22.17 -14.95
C ILE A 452 -22.72 -20.64 -15.25
N GLY A 453 -22.83 -20.22 -16.52
CA GLY A 453 -22.93 -18.80 -16.93
C GLY A 453 -21.62 -18.03 -16.81
N SER A 454 -20.49 -18.71 -16.98
CA SER A 454 -19.16 -18.19 -16.64
C SER A 454 -18.26 -18.01 -17.87
N HIS A 455 -17.53 -16.90 -17.94
CA HIS A 455 -16.44 -16.70 -18.86
C HIS A 455 -15.14 -17.27 -18.28
N LEU A 456 -14.34 -17.93 -19.11
CA LEU A 456 -13.08 -18.56 -18.72
C LEU A 456 -11.91 -17.97 -19.51
N ILE A 457 -10.88 -17.48 -18.81
CA ILE A 457 -9.57 -17.14 -19.36
C ILE A 457 -8.57 -18.21 -18.94
N LEU A 458 -7.91 -18.78 -19.93
CA LEU A 458 -6.76 -19.66 -19.76
C LEU A 458 -5.56 -19.05 -20.49
N LYS A 459 -4.64 -18.49 -19.73
CA LYS A 459 -3.32 -18.03 -20.18
C LYS A 459 -2.25 -18.88 -19.52
N PRO A 460 -1.02 -18.94 -20.08
CA PRO A 460 0.06 -19.74 -19.49
C PRO A 460 0.31 -19.49 -18.01
N LYS A 461 0.05 -18.26 -17.52
CA LYS A 461 0.28 -17.86 -16.12
C LYS A 461 -0.98 -17.54 -15.33
N THR A 462 -2.15 -17.55 -15.96
CA THR A 462 -3.40 -17.09 -15.35
C THR A 462 -4.54 -17.99 -15.77
N LEU A 463 -5.29 -18.45 -14.78
CA LEU A 463 -6.58 -19.09 -14.95
C LEU A 463 -7.61 -18.23 -14.23
N ALA A 464 -8.61 -17.73 -14.95
CA ALA A 464 -9.65 -16.90 -14.37
C ALA A 464 -11.01 -17.33 -14.86
N LEU A 465 -11.99 -17.36 -13.96
CA LEU A 465 -13.38 -17.63 -14.23
C LEU A 465 -14.22 -16.52 -13.60
N TRP A 466 -15.22 -16.02 -14.33
CA TRP A 466 -16.19 -15.09 -13.76
C TRP A 466 -17.59 -15.31 -14.33
N LYS A 467 -18.61 -15.19 -13.49
CA LYS A 467 -20.01 -15.23 -13.91
C LYS A 467 -20.39 -13.88 -14.53
N SER A 468 -21.02 -13.92 -15.68
CA SER A 468 -21.66 -12.75 -16.30
C SER A 468 -22.81 -12.30 -15.40
N VAL A 469 -22.57 -11.27 -14.60
CA VAL A 469 -23.64 -10.44 -14.04
C VAL A 469 -23.36 -9.04 -14.53
N ASP A 470 -24.39 -8.34 -15.01
CA ASP A 470 -24.28 -6.99 -15.53
C ASP A 470 -23.35 -6.12 -14.69
N THR A 471 -22.27 -5.64 -15.32
CA THR A 471 -21.42 -4.51 -14.93
C THR A 471 -20.19 -4.77 -14.02
N ILE A 472 -19.09 -4.13 -14.46
CA ILE A 472 -17.79 -3.83 -13.83
C ILE A 472 -16.68 -4.89 -13.99
N ILE A 473 -15.99 -4.79 -15.12
CA ILE A 473 -14.61 -5.25 -15.32
C ILE A 473 -13.69 -4.20 -14.68
N LYS A 474 -13.07 -4.51 -13.54
CA LYS A 474 -11.81 -3.86 -13.14
C LYS A 474 -10.70 -4.51 -13.95
N ILE A 475 -10.13 -3.76 -14.88
CA ILE A 475 -8.94 -4.14 -15.66
C ILE A 475 -7.73 -4.18 -14.73
#